data_AF-A0A067TAG9-F1
#
_entry.id   AF-A0A067TAG9-F1
#
_cell.length_a   1.000
_cell.length_b   1.000
_cell.length_c   1.000
_cell.angle_alpha   90.00
_cell.angle_beta   90.00
_cell.angle_gamma   90.00
#
_symmetry.space_group_name_H-M   'P 1'
#
loop_
_entity.id
_entity.type
_entity.pdbx_description
1 polymer ?
#
loop_
_entity_poly.entity_id
_entity_poly.type
_entity_poly.pdbx_seq_one_letter_code
_entity_poly.pdbx_strand_id
1 'polypeptide(L)'
;MALITISGFPASGKSTRAHHISRFLSQRITEHGYSGPIAKVAVLSDHSLGLTRDCYNDSKSEKPARGALFTAVQRQLSPDTILIVDSLNYIKGFRYQMYCAAREMKLRTCTVYVIASPDQSREWNSTRDANNAYLQTTQVVSLFITAPLISPIVS
;
A
#
# COMPACT_ATOMS: atom_id res chain seq x y z
N MET A 1 -13.78 -3.63 11.77
CA MET A 1 -12.32 -3.53 11.91
C MET A 1 -11.67 -4.06 10.64
N ALA A 2 -10.82 -3.28 9.97
CA ALA A 2 -10.18 -3.73 8.75
C ALA A 2 -8.81 -3.09 8.49
N LEU A 3 -7.86 -3.88 7.99
CA LEU A 3 -6.62 -3.42 7.38
C LEU A 3 -6.71 -3.59 5.87
N ILE A 4 -6.52 -2.52 5.12
CA ILE A 4 -6.46 -2.51 3.66
C ILE A 4 -5.02 -2.19 3.26
N THR A 5 -4.37 -3.09 2.54
CA THR A 5 -3.04 -2.85 1.98
C THR A 5 -3.15 -2.52 0.50
N ILE A 6 -2.54 -1.43 0.06
CA ILE A 6 -2.45 -1.08 -1.36
C ILE A 6 -1.13 -1.61 -1.90
N SER A 7 -1.16 -2.27 -3.06
CA SER A 7 0.03 -2.81 -3.73
C SER A 7 -0.04 -2.54 -5.22
N GLY A 8 1.10 -2.52 -5.90
CA GLY A 8 1.18 -2.22 -7.33
C GLY A 8 2.52 -1.60 -7.69
N PHE A 9 2.78 -1.45 -8.99
CA PHE A 9 4.04 -0.89 -9.47
C PHE A 9 4.33 0.50 -8.87
N PRO A 10 5.61 0.86 -8.68
CA PRO A 10 5.97 2.25 -8.43
C PRO A 10 5.33 3.12 -9.51
N ALA A 11 4.79 4.26 -9.12
CA ALA A 11 4.03 5.16 -10.00
C ALA A 11 2.63 4.72 -10.46
N SER A 12 2.10 3.54 -10.14
CA SER A 12 0.83 3.02 -10.73
C SER A 12 -0.48 3.72 -10.31
N GLY A 13 -0.45 4.84 -9.59
CA GLY A 13 -1.66 5.51 -9.08
C GLY A 13 -2.21 4.93 -7.77
N LYS A 14 -1.38 4.22 -6.99
CA LYS A 14 -1.73 3.67 -5.67
C LYS A 14 -2.34 4.70 -4.73
N SER A 15 -1.67 5.83 -4.54
CA SER A 15 -2.13 6.91 -3.67
C SER A 15 -3.49 7.46 -4.09
N THR A 16 -3.70 7.67 -5.39
CA THR A 16 -5.01 8.10 -5.93
C THR A 16 -6.11 7.10 -5.57
N ARG A 17 -5.84 5.80 -5.76
CA ARG A 17 -6.81 4.75 -5.42
C ARG A 17 -7.05 4.67 -3.91
N ALA A 18 -6.01 4.81 -3.09
CA ALA A 18 -6.10 4.82 -1.64
C ALA A 18 -7.01 5.95 -1.14
N HIS A 19 -6.86 7.17 -1.69
CA HIS A 19 -7.71 8.30 -1.36
C HIS A 19 -9.16 8.12 -1.83
N HIS A 20 -9.39 7.55 -3.00
CA HIS A 20 -10.75 7.22 -3.46
C HIS A 20 -11.44 6.24 -2.50
N ILE A 21 -10.75 5.18 -2.09
CA ILE A 21 -11.26 4.20 -1.13
C ILE A 21 -11.53 4.87 0.22
N SER A 22 -10.58 5.68 0.71
CA SER A 22 -10.71 6.39 1.97
C SER A 22 -11.93 7.31 1.98
N ARG A 23 -12.09 8.13 0.94
CA ARG A 23 -13.22 9.05 0.78
C ARG A 23 -14.55 8.31 0.74
N PHE A 24 -14.63 7.26 -0.08
CA PHE A 24 -15.84 6.45 -0.20
C PHE A 24 -16.23 5.82 1.15
N LEU A 25 -15.30 5.20 1.85
CA LEU A 25 -15.59 4.55 3.14
C LEU A 25 -15.94 5.57 4.22
N SER A 26 -15.24 6.71 4.26
CA SER A 26 -15.53 7.78 5.23
C SER A 26 -16.94 8.33 5.05
N GLN A 27 -17.37 8.51 3.80
CA GLN A 27 -18.74 8.92 3.49
C GLN A 27 -19.75 7.87 3.98
N ARG A 28 -19.52 6.59 3.71
CA ARG A 28 -20.40 5.48 4.16
C ARG A 28 -20.53 5.39 5.68
N ILE A 29 -19.48 5.71 6.42
CA ILE A 29 -19.51 5.70 7.90
C ILE A 29 -20.29 6.90 8.45
N THR A 30 -20.34 8.02 7.71
CA THR A 30 -21.03 9.25 8.13
C THR A 30 -22.49 9.30 7.66
N GLU A 31 -22.90 8.41 6.74
CA GLU A 31 -24.27 8.34 6.22
C GLU A 31 -25.30 8.03 7.33
N HIS A 32 -26.45 8.74 7.28
CA HIS A 32 -27.57 8.48 8.18
C HIS A 32 -28.07 7.03 7.98
N GLY A 33 -27.86 6.19 9.00
CA GLY A 33 -28.22 4.77 8.98
C GLY A 33 -27.05 3.82 9.21
N TYR A 34 -25.81 4.32 9.22
CA TYR A 34 -24.68 3.51 9.66
C TYR A 34 -24.68 3.34 11.19
N SER A 35 -24.98 2.14 11.67
CA SER A 35 -24.89 1.74 13.09
C SER A 35 -23.83 0.65 13.29
N GLY A 36 -22.73 0.72 12.54
CA GLY A 36 -21.65 -0.26 12.63
C GLY A 36 -20.54 0.15 13.59
N PRO A 37 -19.61 -0.77 13.92
CA PRO A 37 -18.56 -0.53 14.90
C PRO A 37 -17.36 0.28 14.38
N ILE A 38 -17.39 0.76 13.13
CA ILE A 38 -16.29 1.57 12.58
C ILE A 38 -16.55 3.05 12.89
N ALA A 39 -15.61 3.69 13.57
CA ALA A 39 -15.67 5.11 13.89
C ALA A 39 -14.93 5.97 12.86
N LYS A 40 -13.85 5.46 12.24
CA LYS A 40 -13.01 6.28 11.35
C LYS A 40 -12.26 5.47 10.30
N VAL A 41 -11.80 6.18 9.26
CA VAL A 41 -10.89 5.67 8.23
C VAL A 41 -9.59 6.46 8.31
N ALA A 42 -8.46 5.77 8.32
CA ALA A 42 -7.12 6.37 8.36
C ALA A 42 -6.31 5.89 7.17
N VAL A 43 -5.50 6.79 6.58
CA VAL A 43 -4.55 6.46 5.52
C VAL A 43 -3.14 6.67 6.05
N LEU A 44 -2.34 5.62 6.02
CA LEU A 44 -0.93 5.64 6.36
C LEU A 44 -0.12 5.51 5.07
N SER A 45 0.77 6.46 4.82
CA SER A 45 1.64 6.46 3.64
C SER A 45 3.11 6.63 4.02
N ASP A 46 4.02 6.21 3.14
CA ASP A 46 5.45 6.40 3.33
C ASP A 46 5.78 7.90 3.54
N HIS A 47 5.13 8.78 2.77
CA HIS A 47 5.25 10.24 2.88
C HIS A 47 4.83 10.77 4.25
N SER A 48 3.74 10.25 4.82
CA SER A 48 3.29 10.66 6.16
C SER A 48 4.27 10.29 7.29
N LEU A 49 5.21 9.38 7.01
CA LEU A 49 6.26 8.96 7.93
C LEU A 49 7.61 9.64 7.64
N GLY A 50 7.65 10.58 6.69
CA GLY A 50 8.89 11.23 6.25
C GLY A 50 9.84 10.29 5.50
N LEU A 51 9.35 9.13 5.03
CA LEU A 51 10.14 8.19 4.24
C LEU A 51 10.18 8.66 2.79
N THR A 52 11.38 9.00 2.31
CA THR A 52 11.57 9.38 0.91
C THR A 52 11.58 8.15 0.01
N ARG A 53 11.32 8.34 -1.28
CA ARG A 53 11.35 7.23 -2.25
C ARG A 53 12.74 6.63 -2.42
N ASP A 54 13.79 7.38 -2.07
CA ASP A 54 15.18 6.92 -2.10
C ASP A 54 15.44 5.76 -1.14
N CYS A 55 14.61 5.58 -0.12
CA CYS A 55 14.67 4.41 0.74
C CYS A 55 14.49 3.09 -0.02
N TYR A 56 13.94 3.11 -1.23
CA TYR A 56 13.74 1.91 -2.07
C TYR A 56 14.84 1.72 -3.13
N ASN A 57 15.92 2.52 -3.07
CA ASN A 57 17.04 2.41 -4.01
C ASN A 57 17.96 1.25 -3.65
N ASP A 58 18.14 0.98 -2.34
CA ASP A 58 19.04 -0.06 -1.84
C ASP A 58 18.39 -0.89 -0.72
N SER A 59 18.69 -2.19 -0.66
CA SER A 59 18.15 -3.09 0.37
C SER A 59 18.50 -2.66 1.81
N LYS A 60 19.62 -1.94 1.99
CA LYS A 60 20.08 -1.45 3.30
C LYS A 60 19.20 -0.33 3.85
N SER A 61 18.71 0.57 3.00
CA SER A 61 17.81 1.67 3.38
C SER A 61 16.35 1.23 3.38
N GLU A 62 16.00 0.23 2.57
CA GLU A 62 14.64 -0.27 2.46
C GLU A 62 14.19 -1.03 3.72
N LYS A 63 15.08 -1.83 4.31
CA LYS A 63 14.80 -2.59 5.53
C LYS A 63 14.35 -1.70 6.70
N PRO A 64 15.07 -0.63 7.10
CA PRO A 64 14.62 0.25 8.18
C PRO A 64 13.36 1.03 7.80
N ALA A 65 13.19 1.46 6.54
CA ALA A 65 11.96 2.12 6.09
C ALA A 65 10.73 1.23 6.26
N ARG A 66 10.82 -0.05 5.90
CA ARG A 66 9.77 -1.05 6.17
C ARG A 66 9.54 -1.28 7.66
N GLY A 67 10.60 -1.29 8.47
CA GLY A 67 10.48 -1.41 9.92
C GLY A 67 9.72 -0.24 10.55
N ALA A 68 10.00 0.98 10.07
CA ALA A 68 9.28 2.19 10.49
C ALA A 68 7.81 2.14 10.07
N LEU A 69 7.53 1.78 8.81
CA LEU A 69 6.16 1.61 8.31
C LEU A 69 5.39 0.56 9.11
N PHE A 70 5.99 -0.61 9.35
CA PHE A 70 5.35 -1.68 10.11
C PHE A 70 5.06 -1.27 11.56
N THR A 71 6.00 -0.57 12.20
CA THR A 71 5.80 0.00 13.55
C THR A 71 4.62 0.98 13.57
N ALA A 72 4.53 1.85 12.55
CA ALA A 72 3.42 2.79 12.43
C ALA A 72 2.08 2.08 12.17
N VAL A 73 2.06 1.03 11.35
CA VAL A 73 0.88 0.18 11.15
C VAL A 73 0.43 -0.40 12.49
N GLN A 74 1.31 -1.08 13.23
CA GLN A 74 0.96 -1.71 14.50
C GLN A 74 0.37 -0.73 15.52
N ARG A 75 0.89 0.50 15.58
CA ARG A 75 0.37 1.55 16.47
C ARG A 75 -1.02 2.08 16.08
N GLN A 76 -1.36 2.02 14.80
CA GLN A 76 -2.63 2.56 14.27
C GLN A 76 -3.69 1.48 14.00
N LEU A 77 -3.32 0.20 14.05
CA LEU A 77 -4.29 -0.87 14.02
C LEU A 77 -5.23 -0.71 15.21
N SER A 78 -6.53 -0.64 14.92
CA SER A 78 -7.55 -0.48 15.94
C SER A 78 -8.83 -1.21 15.54
N PRO A 79 -9.54 -1.79 16.52
CA PRO A 79 -10.87 -2.38 16.33
C PRO A 79 -11.89 -1.47 15.62
N ASP A 80 -11.89 -0.18 15.94
CA ASP A 80 -12.86 0.80 15.47
C ASP A 80 -12.46 1.50 14.16
N THR A 81 -11.29 1.15 13.60
CA THR A 81 -10.69 1.91 12.51
C THR A 81 -10.52 1.03 11.27
N ILE A 82 -10.74 1.63 10.09
CA ILE A 82 -10.27 1.07 8.82
C ILE A 82 -8.93 1.73 8.50
N LEU A 83 -7.84 0.96 8.59
CA LEU A 83 -6.50 1.44 8.27
C LEU A 83 -6.16 1.07 6.81
N ILE A 84 -5.87 2.08 5.99
CA ILE A 84 -5.41 1.93 4.61
C ILE A 84 -3.91 2.22 4.56
N VAL A 85 -3.11 1.25 4.10
CA VAL A 85 -1.66 1.40 3.98
C VAL A 85 -1.30 1.63 2.51
N ASP A 86 -0.99 2.89 2.19
CA ASP A 86 -0.50 3.34 0.89
C ASP A 86 1.02 3.32 0.85
N SER A 87 1.58 2.17 0.46
CA SER A 87 3.00 1.99 0.22
C SER A 87 3.19 1.10 -1.01
N LEU A 88 4.45 0.84 -1.39
CA LEU A 88 4.78 -0.07 -2.48
C LEU A 88 4.28 -1.50 -2.23
N ASN A 89 4.47 -2.00 -1.01
CA ASN A 89 3.98 -3.32 -0.55
C ASN A 89 4.19 -4.49 -1.52
N TYR A 90 5.19 -4.46 -2.42
CA TYR A 90 5.40 -5.51 -3.43
C TYR A 90 5.92 -6.82 -2.86
N ILE A 91 6.61 -6.80 -1.71
CA ILE A 91 7.13 -8.03 -1.09
C ILE A 91 6.01 -8.82 -0.41
N LYS A 92 5.83 -10.07 -0.86
CA LYS A 92 4.86 -11.02 -0.29
C LYS A 92 5.05 -11.22 1.21
N GLY A 93 6.29 -11.41 1.66
CA GLY A 93 6.64 -11.56 3.08
C GLY A 93 6.26 -10.35 3.93
N PHE A 94 6.43 -9.13 3.42
CA PHE A 94 6.06 -7.91 4.14
C PHE A 94 4.54 -7.78 4.28
N ARG A 95 3.77 -8.10 3.22
CA ARG A 95 2.30 -8.17 3.31
C ARG A 95 1.84 -9.24 4.29
N TYR A 96 2.51 -10.39 4.32
CA TYR A 96 2.21 -11.46 5.27
C TYR A 96 2.48 -11.03 6.72
N GLN A 97 3.56 -10.28 6.99
CA GLN A 97 3.83 -9.71 8.31
C GLN A 97 2.69 -8.79 8.79
N MET A 98 2.23 -7.88 7.93
CA MET A 98 1.08 -7.01 8.23
C MET A 98 -0.22 -7.80 8.43
N TYR A 99 -0.45 -8.85 7.63
CA TYR A 99 -1.58 -9.76 7.81
C TYR A 99 -1.54 -10.45 9.18
N CYS A 100 -0.39 -10.96 9.61
CA CYS A 100 -0.23 -11.59 10.91
C CYS A 100 -0.54 -10.63 12.06
N ALA A 101 -0.02 -9.40 12.01
CA ALA A 101 -0.31 -8.37 13.01
C ALA A 101 -1.80 -8.01 13.07
N ALA A 102 -2.45 -7.86 11.91
CA ALA A 102 -3.89 -7.60 11.86
C ALA A 102 -4.72 -8.79 12.37
N ARG A 103 -4.29 -10.02 12.09
CA ARG A 103 -4.95 -11.25 12.54
C ARG A 103 -4.89 -11.41 14.06
N GLU A 104 -3.77 -11.07 14.68
CA GLU A 104 -3.61 -11.06 16.14
C GLU A 104 -4.64 -10.15 16.82
N MET A 105 -4.94 -9.02 16.18
CA MET A 105 -5.97 -8.07 16.61
C MET A 105 -7.39 -8.42 16.12
N LYS A 106 -7.59 -9.60 15.52
CA LYS A 106 -8.87 -10.09 14.97
C LYS A 106 -9.49 -9.14 13.92
N LEU A 107 -8.65 -8.44 13.16
CA LEU A 107 -9.08 -7.51 12.12
C LEU A 107 -9.26 -8.24 10.78
N ARG A 108 -10.22 -7.80 9.97
CA ARG A 108 -10.35 -8.27 8.59
C ARG A 108 -9.25 -7.65 7.74
N THR A 109 -8.75 -8.38 6.75
CA THR A 109 -7.67 -7.88 5.88
C THR A 109 -8.09 -7.93 4.43
N CYS A 110 -7.65 -6.93 3.66
CA CYS A 110 -7.83 -6.87 2.21
C CYS A 110 -6.56 -6.34 1.57
N THR A 111 -6.19 -6.88 0.41
CA THR A 111 -5.12 -6.32 -0.43
C THR A 111 -5.75 -5.82 -1.72
N VAL A 112 -5.54 -4.55 -2.04
CA VAL A 112 -5.97 -3.95 -3.30
C VAL A 112 -4.75 -3.82 -4.20
N TYR A 113 -4.73 -4.58 -5.29
CA TYR A 113 -3.70 -4.49 -6.30
C TYR A 113 -4.10 -3.47 -7.37
N VAL A 114 -3.31 -2.42 -7.53
CA VAL A 114 -3.54 -1.36 -8.52
C VAL A 114 -2.84 -1.75 -9.81
N ILE A 115 -3.65 -2.05 -10.82
CA ILE A 115 -3.20 -2.48 -12.14
C ILE A 115 -2.82 -1.25 -12.96
N ALA A 116 -1.58 -1.23 -13.42
CA ALA A 116 -1.07 -0.36 -14.47
C ALA A 116 -0.02 -1.16 -15.26
N SER A 117 0.14 -0.90 -16.56
CA SER A 117 1.24 -1.53 -17.28
C SER A 117 2.58 -1.00 -16.78
N PRO A 118 3.68 -1.79 -16.90
CA PRO A 118 5.02 -1.30 -16.58
C PRO A 118 5.39 -0.05 -17.38
N ASP A 119 4.95 0.03 -18.64
CA ASP A 119 5.21 1.17 -19.53
C ASP A 119 4.46 2.42 -19.10
N GLN A 120 3.17 2.30 -18.78
CA GLN A 120 2.38 3.41 -18.21
C GLN A 120 2.98 3.89 -16.89
N SER A 121 3.43 2.95 -16.05
CA SER A 121 4.07 3.28 -14.77
C SER A 121 5.40 4.00 -14.97
N ARG A 122 6.17 3.66 -16.02
CA ARG A 122 7.40 4.37 -16.39
C ARG A 122 7.11 5.77 -16.89
N GLU A 123 6.14 5.94 -17.77
CA GLU A 123 5.71 7.23 -18.29
C GLU A 123 5.21 8.16 -17.18
N TRP A 124 4.35 7.66 -16.28
CA TRP A 124 3.91 8.45 -15.12
C TRP A 124 5.00 8.73 -14.09
N ASN A 125 6.13 8.01 -14.15
CA ASN A 125 7.28 8.30 -13.31
C ASN A 125 8.21 9.34 -13.93
N SER A 126 8.35 9.37 -15.26
CA SER A 126 9.18 10.35 -15.96
C SER A 126 8.58 11.77 -15.93
N THR A 127 7.27 11.89 -15.70
CA THR A 127 6.59 13.18 -15.52
C THR A 127 6.69 13.72 -14.09
N ARG A 128 7.32 13.02 -13.15
CA ARG A 128 7.50 13.48 -11.77
C ARG A 128 8.76 14.31 -11.60
N ASP A 129 8.74 15.20 -10.61
CA ASP A 129 9.94 15.87 -10.12
C ASP A 129 11.01 14.85 -9.71
N ALA A 130 12.29 15.20 -9.92
CA ALA A 130 13.43 14.33 -9.63
C ALA A 130 13.44 13.80 -8.18
N ASN A 131 13.05 14.64 -7.21
CA ASN A 131 12.98 14.28 -5.79
C ASN A 131 11.83 13.31 -5.46
N ASN A 132 10.90 13.13 -6.39
CA ASN A 132 9.68 12.34 -6.23
C ASN A 132 9.58 11.17 -7.22
N ALA A 133 10.58 11.00 -8.09
CA ALA A 133 10.66 9.88 -9.02
C ALA A 133 11.26 8.65 -8.33
N TYR A 134 10.79 7.46 -8.74
CA TYR A 134 11.48 6.22 -8.38
C TYR A 134 12.65 5.97 -9.33
N LEU A 135 13.75 5.38 -8.84
CA LEU A 135 14.80 4.87 -9.73
C LEU A 135 14.25 3.78 -10.64
N GLN A 136 14.80 3.69 -11.86
CA GLN A 136 14.43 2.64 -12.80
C GLN A 136 14.68 1.24 -12.22
N THR A 137 15.75 1.07 -11.43
CA THR A 137 16.05 -0.18 -10.72
C THR A 137 14.89 -0.62 -9.83
N THR A 138 14.27 0.30 -9.09
CA THR A 138 13.11 0.00 -8.23
C THR A 138 11.89 -0.44 -9.05
N GLN A 139 11.69 0.13 -10.24
CA GLN A 139 10.62 -0.28 -11.16
C GLN A 139 10.84 -1.70 -11.70
N VAL A 140 12.09 -2.02 -12.06
CA VAL A 140 12.49 -3.35 -12.56
C VAL A 140 12.40 -4.42 -11.47
N VAL A 141 12.89 -4.13 -10.26
CA VAL A 141 12.80 -5.04 -9.11
C VAL A 141 11.32 -5.33 -8.78
N SER A 142 10.46 -4.31 -8.84
CA SER A 142 9.02 -4.52 -8.70
C SER A 142 8.47 -5.42 -9.80
N LEU A 143 8.95 -5.35 -11.04
CA LEU A 143 8.53 -6.28 -12.10
C LEU A 143 8.81 -7.74 -11.74
N PHE A 144 10.02 -8.04 -11.25
CA PHE A 144 10.39 -9.41 -10.88
C PHE A 144 9.65 -9.93 -9.64
N ILE A 145 9.39 -9.06 -8.66
CA ILE A 145 8.72 -9.46 -7.41
C ILE A 145 7.19 -9.56 -7.60
N THR A 146 6.63 -8.76 -8.50
CA THR A 146 5.18 -8.62 -8.69
C THR A 146 4.68 -9.43 -9.89
N ALA A 147 5.55 -9.90 -10.79
CA ALA A 147 5.20 -10.86 -11.82
C ALA A 147 4.55 -12.08 -11.17
N PRO A 148 3.26 -12.34 -11.42
CA PRO A 148 2.75 -13.68 -11.23
C PRO A 148 3.53 -14.56 -12.22
N LEU A 149 3.84 -15.78 -11.81
CA LEU A 149 3.78 -16.91 -12.72
C LEU A 149 2.38 -16.87 -13.37
N ILE A 150 2.19 -16.07 -14.41
CA ILE A 150 1.13 -16.28 -15.36
C ILE A 150 1.65 -17.46 -16.18
N SER A 151 1.58 -18.66 -15.63
CA SER A 151 1.52 -19.82 -16.50
C SER A 151 0.27 -19.60 -17.35
N PRO A 152 0.36 -19.65 -18.68
CA PRO A 152 -0.84 -19.64 -19.48
C PRO A 152 -1.58 -20.93 -19.12
N ILE A 153 -2.67 -20.83 -18.38
CA ILE A 153 -3.69 -21.87 -18.40
C ILE A 153 -4.31 -21.75 -19.79
N VAL A 154 -3.65 -22.37 -20.76
CA VAL A 154 -4.26 -22.72 -22.04
C VAL A 154 -5.17 -23.89 -21.70
N SER A 155 -6.47 -23.63 -21.76
CA SER A 155 -7.54 -24.63 -21.84
C SER A 155 -7.41 -25.46 -23.10
#